data_AF-A0A7S3ML06-F1
#
_entry.id   AF-A0A7S3ML06-F1
#
_cell.length_a   1.000
_cell.length_b   1.000
_cell.length_c   1.000
_cell.angle_alpha   90.00
_cell.angle_beta   90.00
_cell.angle_gamma   90.00
#
_symmetry.space_group_name_H-M   'P 1'
#
loop_
_entity.id
_entity.type
_entity.pdbx_description
1 polymer ?
#
loop_
_entity_poly.entity_id
_entity_poly.type
_entity_poly.pdbx_seq_one_letter_code
_entity_poly.pdbx_strand_id
1 'polypeptide(L)'
;YTECIPIVFQLIIHCPEPIVGKELVALAVNLTTNPRNAEIMAQDDQHEQLINRAFLYRDTLLFKVCRNIAQFYPNSLETLERYMERYIELAHASDEHTDLLLELLGTMVYMPTDRWTESVESFGIIEFLHNHLENAYAEDDILLECVMLVGTICRNDQVALVVAQSYLIKLLQDLLGSKQEDDEMVQQILNTFFKFLFFAPTRDMVLHQTQ
;
A
#
# COMPACT_ATOMS: atom_id res chain seq x y z
N TYR A 1 1.57 -16.68 -26.90
CA TYR A 1 2.65 -16.09 -26.10
C TYR A 1 3.31 -15.02 -26.95
N THR A 2 3.30 -13.77 -26.50
CA THR A 2 4.01 -12.66 -27.17
C THR A 2 5.22 -12.31 -26.31
N GLU A 3 6.36 -12.04 -26.93
CA GLU A 3 7.60 -11.60 -26.24
C GLU A 3 7.53 -10.14 -25.72
N CYS A 4 6.33 -9.56 -25.70
CA CYS A 4 6.14 -8.14 -25.41
C CYS A 4 6.53 -7.80 -23.96
N ILE A 5 6.07 -8.57 -22.97
CA ILE A 5 6.33 -8.28 -21.56
C ILE A 5 7.82 -8.36 -21.22
N PRO A 6 8.55 -9.43 -21.62
CA PRO A 6 10.00 -9.48 -21.43
C PRO A 6 10.72 -8.30 -22.09
N ILE A 7 10.36 -7.92 -23.32
CA ILE A 7 11.00 -6.77 -24.01
C ILE A 7 10.76 -5.47 -23.25
N VAL A 8 9.52 -5.21 -22.82
CA VAL A 8 9.18 -4.00 -22.04
C VAL A 8 9.98 -3.96 -20.73
N PHE A 9 10.05 -5.08 -20.02
CA PHE A 9 10.86 -5.18 -18.80
C PHE A 9 12.34 -4.86 -19.07
N GLN A 10 12.93 -5.46 -20.11
CA GLN A 10 14.33 -5.24 -20.47
C GLN A 10 14.61 -3.77 -20.82
N LEU A 11 13.69 -3.10 -21.53
CA LEU A 11 13.80 -1.67 -21.83
C LEU A 11 13.74 -0.79 -20.57
N ILE A 12 12.91 -1.15 -19.59
CA ILE A 12 12.81 -0.43 -18.31
C ILE A 12 14.09 -0.59 -17.49
N ILE A 13 14.54 -1.83 -17.29
CA ILE A 13 15.69 -2.11 -16.42
C ILE A 13 16.99 -1.55 -16.99
N HIS A 14 17.20 -1.69 -18.31
CA HIS A 14 18.42 -1.24 -18.99
C HIS A 14 18.35 0.21 -19.49
N CYS A 15 17.28 0.96 -19.16
CA CYS A 15 17.20 2.38 -19.47
C CYS A 15 18.36 3.13 -18.80
N PRO A 16 19.24 3.80 -19.57
CA PRO A 16 20.41 4.47 -19.03
C PRO A 16 20.05 5.76 -18.27
N GLU A 17 18.90 6.36 -18.57
CA GLU A 17 18.40 7.53 -17.86
C GLU A 17 17.87 7.17 -16.46
N PRO A 18 18.00 8.06 -15.46
CA PRO A 18 17.41 7.86 -14.13
C PRO A 18 15.90 7.63 -14.16
N ILE A 19 15.19 8.45 -14.94
CA ILE A 19 13.74 8.37 -15.09
C ILE A 19 13.41 7.74 -16.43
N VAL A 20 12.61 6.68 -16.39
CA VAL A 20 12.22 5.96 -17.60
C VAL A 20 11.21 6.81 -18.39
N GLY A 21 11.29 6.77 -19.73
CA GLY A 21 10.37 7.49 -20.61
C GLY A 21 8.91 7.19 -20.27
N LYS A 22 8.09 8.24 -20.13
CA LYS A 22 6.71 8.16 -19.62
C LYS A 22 5.84 7.21 -20.44
N GLU A 23 6.04 7.16 -21.75
CA GLU A 23 5.31 6.29 -22.68
C GLU A 23 5.60 4.82 -22.41
N LEU A 24 6.86 4.48 -22.12
CA LEU A 24 7.27 3.11 -21.82
C LEU A 24 6.70 2.66 -20.47
N VAL A 25 6.78 3.50 -19.44
CA VAL A 25 6.22 3.14 -18.13
C VAL A 25 4.69 3.12 -18.16
N ALA A 26 4.04 4.04 -18.88
CA ALA A 26 2.59 4.01 -19.06
C ALA A 26 2.13 2.73 -19.75
N LEU A 27 2.89 2.22 -20.72
CA LEU A 27 2.64 0.90 -21.31
C LEU A 27 2.77 -0.20 -20.25
N ALA A 28 3.83 -0.20 -19.45
CA ALA A 28 4.03 -1.19 -18.38
C ALA A 28 2.92 -1.16 -17.31
N VAL A 29 2.51 0.03 -16.86
CA VAL A 29 1.39 0.22 -15.94
C VAL A 29 0.12 -0.42 -16.50
N ASN A 30 -0.24 -0.12 -17.75
CA ASN A 30 -1.42 -0.71 -18.37
C ASN A 30 -1.29 -2.24 -18.51
N LEU A 31 -0.13 -2.74 -18.91
CA LEU A 31 0.11 -4.18 -19.09
C LEU A 31 0.00 -4.94 -17.77
N THR A 32 0.49 -4.39 -16.66
CA THR A 32 0.47 -5.02 -15.34
C THR A 32 -0.90 -5.04 -14.67
N THR A 33 -1.92 -4.40 -15.24
CA THR A 33 -3.32 -4.60 -14.80
C THR A 33 -3.85 -6.01 -15.12
N ASN A 34 -3.16 -6.76 -15.98
CA ASN A 34 -3.47 -8.16 -16.24
C ASN A 34 -2.63 -9.08 -15.34
N PRO A 35 -3.24 -9.99 -14.54
CA PRO A 35 -2.51 -10.89 -13.63
C PRO A 35 -1.39 -11.70 -14.29
N ARG A 36 -1.59 -12.18 -15.54
CA ARG A 36 -0.56 -12.97 -16.24
C ARG A 36 0.62 -12.11 -16.67
N ASN A 37 0.39 -10.85 -17.03
CA ASN A 37 1.46 -9.93 -17.38
C ASN A 37 2.22 -9.47 -16.13
N ALA A 38 1.50 -9.18 -15.03
CA ALA A 38 2.09 -8.87 -13.73
C ALA A 38 3.00 -10.01 -13.26
N GLU A 39 2.53 -11.26 -13.35
CA GLU A 39 3.34 -12.45 -13.07
C GLU A 39 4.61 -12.46 -13.93
N ILE A 40 4.50 -12.32 -15.26
CA ILE A 40 5.68 -12.36 -16.16
C ILE A 40 6.67 -11.23 -15.83
N MET A 41 6.20 -10.02 -15.47
CA MET A 41 7.04 -8.89 -15.06
C MET A 41 7.70 -9.05 -13.69
N ALA A 42 7.25 -10.04 -12.91
CA ALA A 42 7.72 -10.32 -11.56
C ALA A 42 8.35 -11.72 -11.43
N GLN A 43 8.65 -12.39 -12.55
CA GLN A 43 9.27 -13.71 -12.56
C GLN A 43 10.73 -13.65 -12.09
N ASP A 44 11.18 -14.72 -11.44
CA ASP A 44 12.56 -14.87 -10.95
C ASP A 44 13.01 -13.65 -10.10
N ASP A 45 14.07 -12.96 -10.51
CA ASP A 45 14.62 -11.78 -9.86
C ASP A 45 14.11 -10.45 -10.45
N GLN A 46 13.20 -10.50 -11.43
CA GLN A 46 12.74 -9.31 -12.15
C GLN A 46 12.02 -8.32 -11.24
N HIS A 47 11.19 -8.81 -10.32
CA HIS A 47 10.49 -7.94 -9.38
C HIS A 47 11.48 -7.18 -8.48
N GLU A 48 12.52 -7.88 -8.02
CA GLU A 48 13.55 -7.30 -7.19
C GLU A 48 14.34 -6.22 -7.93
N GLN A 49 14.70 -6.47 -9.19
CA GLN A 49 15.37 -5.48 -10.05
C GLN A 49 14.50 -4.24 -10.28
N LEU A 50 13.19 -4.44 -10.51
CA LEU A 50 12.23 -3.34 -10.71
C LEU A 50 12.12 -2.48 -9.44
N ILE A 51 11.92 -3.10 -8.28
CA ILE A 51 11.82 -2.41 -7.00
C ILE A 51 13.12 -1.64 -6.71
N ASN A 52 14.28 -2.29 -6.86
CA ASN A 52 15.58 -1.64 -6.65
C ASN A 52 15.76 -0.41 -7.53
N ARG A 53 15.37 -0.48 -8.81
CA ARG A 53 15.43 0.65 -9.73
C ARG A 53 14.46 1.76 -9.33
N ALA A 54 13.21 1.42 -8.97
CA ALA A 54 12.21 2.38 -8.52
C ALA A 54 12.71 3.17 -7.29
N PHE A 55 13.29 2.47 -6.31
CA PHE A 55 13.89 3.12 -5.13
C PHE A 55 15.13 3.94 -5.46
N LEU A 56 16.03 3.44 -6.33
CA LEU A 56 17.28 4.13 -6.67
C LEU A 56 17.03 5.53 -7.22
N TYR A 57 15.98 5.69 -8.03
CA TYR A 57 15.65 6.96 -8.68
C TYR A 57 14.40 7.64 -8.13
N ARG A 58 13.76 7.06 -7.11
CA ARG A 58 12.45 7.49 -6.57
C ARG A 58 11.43 7.71 -7.70
N ASP A 59 11.41 6.80 -8.67
CA ASP A 59 10.58 6.93 -9.86
C ASP A 59 9.13 6.52 -9.54
N THR A 60 8.26 7.52 -9.34
CA THR A 60 6.84 7.35 -9.02
C THR A 60 6.12 6.45 -10.02
N LEU A 61 6.43 6.53 -11.31
CA LEU A 61 5.74 5.71 -12.31
C LEU A 61 6.15 4.24 -12.22
N LEU A 62 7.40 3.95 -11.82
CA LEU A 62 7.81 2.57 -11.54
C LEU A 62 7.17 2.03 -10.25
N PHE A 63 6.95 2.87 -9.24
CA PHE A 63 6.18 2.47 -8.06
C PHE A 63 4.73 2.12 -8.40
N LYS A 64 4.11 2.82 -9.37
CA LYS A 64 2.80 2.44 -9.92
C LYS A 64 2.81 1.04 -10.56
N VAL A 65 3.88 0.66 -11.24
CA VAL A 65 4.06 -0.71 -11.76
C VAL A 65 4.21 -1.71 -10.60
N CYS A 66 4.97 -1.37 -9.56
CA CYS A 66 5.14 -2.22 -8.37
C CYS A 66 3.80 -2.44 -7.65
N ARG A 67 2.98 -1.39 -7.48
CA ARG A 67 1.63 -1.47 -6.93
C ARG A 67 0.75 -2.43 -7.72
N ASN A 68 0.74 -2.31 -9.05
CA ASN A 68 -0.02 -3.23 -9.90
C ASN A 68 0.45 -4.68 -9.73
N ILE A 69 1.76 -4.92 -9.64
CA ILE A 69 2.30 -6.27 -9.40
C ILE A 69 1.82 -6.79 -8.03
N ALA A 70 1.89 -5.98 -6.98
CA ALA A 70 1.42 -6.35 -5.65
C ALA A 70 -0.08 -6.71 -5.64
N GLN A 71 -0.89 -5.93 -6.36
CA GLN A 71 -2.34 -6.14 -6.46
C GLN A 71 -2.71 -7.37 -7.31
N PHE A 72 -2.15 -7.49 -8.51
CA PHE A 72 -2.60 -8.47 -9.52
C PHE A 72 -1.77 -9.75 -9.53
N TYR A 73 -0.65 -9.81 -8.82
CA TYR A 73 0.18 -11.00 -8.63
C TYR A 73 0.57 -11.20 -7.16
N PRO A 74 -0.34 -11.75 -6.31
CA PRO A 74 -0.11 -11.90 -4.87
C PRO A 74 1.11 -12.76 -4.47
N ASN A 75 1.59 -13.64 -5.36
CA ASN A 75 2.82 -14.41 -5.12
C ASN A 75 4.08 -13.51 -5.09
N SER A 76 3.96 -12.23 -5.43
CA SER A 76 5.03 -11.23 -5.26
C SER A 76 5.29 -10.85 -3.79
N LEU A 77 4.42 -11.25 -2.86
CA LEU A 77 4.49 -10.89 -1.44
C LEU A 77 5.85 -11.20 -0.80
N GLU A 78 6.43 -12.37 -1.08
CA GLU A 78 7.73 -12.75 -0.50
C GLU A 78 8.83 -11.73 -0.86
N THR A 79 8.84 -11.26 -2.11
CA THR A 79 9.76 -10.20 -2.54
C THR A 79 9.43 -8.90 -1.83
N LEU A 80 8.16 -8.48 -1.78
CA LEU A 80 7.75 -7.23 -1.14
C LEU A 80 8.10 -7.18 0.35
N GLU A 81 7.96 -8.29 1.07
CA GLU A 81 8.34 -8.41 2.48
C GLU A 81 9.82 -8.06 2.72
N ARG A 82 10.71 -8.40 1.77
CA ARG A 82 12.14 -8.05 1.87
C ARG A 82 12.40 -6.54 1.75
N TYR A 83 11.44 -5.80 1.22
CA TYR A 83 11.51 -4.35 0.98
C TYR A 83 10.57 -3.55 1.88
N MET A 84 9.77 -4.20 2.72
CA MET A 84 8.73 -3.56 3.54
C MET A 84 9.26 -2.34 4.30
N GLU A 85 10.37 -2.50 5.03
CA GLU A 85 10.98 -1.40 5.80
C GLU A 85 11.33 -0.20 4.91
N ARG A 86 11.89 -0.45 3.72
CA ARG A 86 12.23 0.62 2.76
C ARG A 86 11.01 1.34 2.21
N TYR A 87 9.89 0.63 2.01
CA TYR A 87 8.62 1.26 1.63
C TYR A 87 8.10 2.18 2.73
N ILE A 88 8.14 1.72 3.99
CA ILE A 88 7.69 2.50 5.15
C ILE A 88 8.57 3.75 5.30
N GLU A 89 9.90 3.59 5.32
CA GLU A 89 10.85 4.70 5.45
C GLU A 89 10.68 5.74 4.34
N LEU A 90 10.49 5.31 3.09
CA LEU A 90 10.29 6.22 1.98
C LEU A 90 8.93 6.92 2.06
N ALA A 91 7.88 6.24 2.52
CA ALA A 91 6.57 6.85 2.73
C ALA A 91 6.65 8.00 3.75
N HIS A 92 7.29 7.78 4.89
CA HIS A 92 7.57 8.83 5.88
C HIS A 92 8.38 10.01 5.33
N ALA A 93 9.22 9.78 4.32
CA ALA A 93 10.04 10.81 3.69
C ALA A 93 9.34 11.51 2.51
N SER A 94 8.09 11.18 2.19
CA SER A 94 7.39 11.61 0.98
C SER A 94 6.17 12.51 1.22
N ASP A 95 6.03 13.11 2.41
CA ASP A 95 4.88 13.98 2.75
C ASP A 95 4.65 15.14 1.75
N GLU A 96 5.73 15.68 1.15
CA GLU A 96 5.64 16.75 0.13
C GLU A 96 5.44 16.23 -1.31
N HIS A 97 5.49 14.90 -1.52
CA HIS A 97 5.38 14.24 -2.81
C HIS A 97 4.19 13.26 -2.83
N THR A 98 2.98 13.81 -2.83
CA THR A 98 1.72 13.06 -2.69
C THR A 98 1.57 11.93 -3.71
N ASP A 99 1.91 12.14 -4.98
CA ASP A 99 1.89 11.08 -6.00
C ASP A 99 2.80 9.88 -5.65
N LEU A 100 3.99 10.13 -5.12
CA LEU A 100 4.91 9.06 -4.71
C LEU A 100 4.38 8.35 -3.47
N LEU A 101 3.94 9.12 -2.47
CA LEU A 101 3.35 8.58 -1.25
C LEU A 101 2.16 7.67 -1.56
N LEU A 102 1.29 8.09 -2.48
CA LEU A 102 0.13 7.32 -2.92
C LEU A 102 0.54 5.93 -3.43
N GLU A 103 1.55 5.85 -4.29
CA GLU A 103 1.98 4.55 -4.83
C GLU A 103 2.68 3.68 -3.78
N LEU A 104 3.38 4.28 -2.81
CA LEU A 104 4.00 3.55 -1.71
C LEU A 104 2.95 2.95 -0.77
N LEU A 105 1.97 3.76 -0.32
CA LEU A 105 0.86 3.28 0.51
C LEU A 105 0.04 2.23 -0.23
N GLY A 106 -0.31 2.50 -1.48
CA GLY A 106 -1.06 1.59 -2.33
C GLY A 106 -0.32 0.27 -2.60
N THR A 107 1.01 0.25 -2.59
CA THR A 107 1.77 -1.01 -2.64
C THR A 107 1.69 -1.76 -1.30
N MET A 108 1.84 -1.05 -0.17
CA MET A 108 1.81 -1.65 1.18
C MET A 108 0.45 -2.23 1.56
N VAL A 109 -0.64 -1.69 1.03
CA VAL A 109 -2.00 -2.25 1.16
C VAL A 109 -2.10 -3.70 0.66
N TYR A 110 -1.25 -4.10 -0.29
CA TYR A 110 -1.19 -5.46 -0.80
C TYR A 110 -0.09 -6.32 -0.15
N MET A 111 0.35 -5.96 1.06
CA MET A 111 1.29 -6.75 1.87
C MET A 111 0.61 -7.41 3.09
N PRO A 112 -0.28 -8.40 2.92
CA PRO A 112 -0.97 -9.05 4.04
C PRO A 112 -0.08 -10.06 4.77
N THR A 113 0.89 -9.59 5.56
CA THR A 113 1.89 -10.40 6.26
C THR A 113 1.87 -10.21 7.79
N ASP A 114 2.36 -11.19 8.54
CA ASP A 114 2.54 -11.08 10.00
C ASP A 114 3.76 -10.24 10.39
N ARG A 115 4.64 -9.88 9.44
CA ARG A 115 5.79 -9.00 9.70
C ARG A 115 5.39 -7.60 10.17
N TRP A 116 4.14 -7.18 9.95
CA TRP A 116 3.62 -5.91 10.48
C TRP A 116 3.75 -5.81 12.00
N THR A 117 3.75 -6.93 12.72
CA THR A 117 3.93 -6.93 14.17
C THR A 117 5.20 -6.20 14.61
N GLU A 118 6.32 -6.42 13.93
CA GLU A 118 7.59 -5.77 14.25
C GLU A 118 7.66 -4.36 13.64
N SER A 119 7.15 -4.21 12.41
CA SER A 119 7.22 -2.95 11.67
C SER A 119 6.36 -1.83 12.26
N VAL A 120 5.18 -2.15 12.80
CA VAL A 120 4.24 -1.16 13.34
C VAL A 120 4.86 -0.37 14.50
N GLU A 121 5.57 -1.06 15.40
CA GLU A 121 6.25 -0.42 16.53
C GLU A 121 7.56 0.25 16.10
N SER A 122 8.37 -0.45 15.29
CA SER A 122 9.73 0.00 14.93
C SER A 122 9.75 1.26 14.07
N PHE A 123 8.72 1.47 13.25
CA PHE A 123 8.64 2.58 12.30
C PHE A 123 7.55 3.61 12.62
N GLY A 124 6.84 3.49 13.75
CA GLY A 124 5.84 4.48 14.15
C GLY A 124 4.62 4.56 13.22
N ILE A 125 4.19 3.42 12.67
CA ILE A 125 3.15 3.36 11.62
C ILE A 125 1.79 3.83 12.13
N ILE A 126 1.47 3.57 13.40
CA ILE A 126 0.21 4.04 14.01
C ILE A 126 0.17 5.57 14.03
N GLU A 127 1.27 6.23 14.40
CA GLU A 127 1.38 7.69 14.42
C GLU A 127 1.32 8.25 13.00
N PHE A 128 2.00 7.62 12.05
CA PHE A 128 1.94 7.97 10.63
C PHE A 128 0.50 7.96 10.09
N LEU A 129 -0.23 6.86 10.30
CA LEU A 129 -1.61 6.71 9.85
C LEU A 129 -2.54 7.68 10.58
N HIS A 130 -2.34 7.89 11.87
CA HIS A 130 -3.10 8.86 12.65
C HIS A 130 -2.99 10.27 12.06
N ASN A 131 -1.76 10.73 11.82
CA ASN A 131 -1.51 12.07 11.30
C ASN A 131 -2.12 12.29 9.92
N HIS A 132 -2.12 11.27 9.05
CA HIS A 132 -2.76 11.36 7.74
C HIS A 132 -4.29 11.35 7.83
N LEU A 133 -4.87 10.48 8.65
CA LEU A 133 -6.33 10.36 8.80
C LEU A 133 -6.97 11.56 9.53
N GLU A 134 -6.23 12.23 10.42
CA GLU A 134 -6.70 13.46 11.10
C GLU A 134 -6.55 14.71 10.21
N ASN A 135 -5.67 14.68 9.21
CA ASN A 135 -5.38 15.83 8.36
C ASN A 135 -6.56 16.15 7.41
N ALA A 136 -7.31 17.20 7.74
CA ALA A 136 -8.43 17.69 6.93
C ALA A 136 -8.06 18.17 5.52
N TYR A 137 -6.76 18.34 5.23
CA TYR A 137 -6.23 18.74 3.92
C TYR A 137 -5.59 17.58 3.14
N ALA A 138 -5.58 16.36 3.70
CA ALA A 138 -5.08 15.20 2.98
C ALA A 138 -5.93 14.93 1.72
N GLU A 139 -5.28 14.51 0.65
CA GLU A 139 -5.97 14.09 -0.57
C GLU A 139 -6.77 12.81 -0.31
N ASP A 140 -7.95 12.70 -0.92
CA ASP A 140 -8.87 11.59 -0.67
C ASP A 140 -8.26 10.22 -1.05
N ASP A 141 -7.43 10.18 -2.09
CA ASP A 141 -6.72 8.97 -2.49
C ASP A 141 -5.70 8.52 -1.41
N ILE A 142 -5.02 9.47 -0.75
CA ILE A 142 -4.09 9.17 0.35
C ILE A 142 -4.87 8.67 1.58
N LEU A 143 -6.00 9.31 1.91
CA LEU A 143 -6.87 8.88 2.99
C LEU A 143 -7.38 7.46 2.75
N LEU A 144 -7.79 7.15 1.52
CA LEU A 144 -8.29 5.84 1.13
C LEU A 144 -7.22 4.76 1.35
N GLU A 145 -5.99 5.00 0.89
CA GLU A 145 -4.90 4.04 1.11
C GLU A 145 -4.54 3.89 2.59
N CYS A 146 -4.61 4.97 3.40
CA CYS A 146 -4.42 4.88 4.85
C CYS A 146 -5.50 3.99 5.49
N VAL A 147 -6.77 4.16 5.13
CA VAL A 147 -7.88 3.31 5.60
C VAL A 147 -7.61 1.85 5.25
N MET A 148 -7.27 1.58 3.99
CA MET A 148 -6.99 0.23 3.52
C MET A 148 -5.77 -0.38 4.23
N LEU A 149 -4.74 0.41 4.52
CA LEU A 149 -3.54 -0.03 5.20
C LEU A 149 -3.82 -0.36 6.68
N VAL A 150 -4.64 0.43 7.39
CA VAL A 150 -5.11 0.10 8.75
C VAL A 150 -5.75 -1.30 8.78
N GLY A 151 -6.60 -1.61 7.81
CA GLY A 151 -7.18 -2.95 7.68
C GLY A 151 -6.15 -4.02 7.30
N THR A 152 -5.12 -3.67 6.56
CA THR A 152 -4.07 -4.60 6.09
C THR A 152 -3.12 -5.00 7.21
N ILE A 153 -2.76 -4.08 8.11
CA ILE A 153 -1.85 -4.36 9.23
C ILE A 153 -2.51 -5.16 10.35
N CYS A 154 -3.83 -5.02 10.55
CA CYS A 154 -4.57 -5.69 11.61
C CYS A 154 -4.82 -7.18 11.26
N ARG A 155 -3.82 -8.04 11.53
CA ARG A 155 -3.81 -9.45 11.11
C ARG A 155 -3.63 -10.48 12.22
N ASN A 156 -3.20 -10.04 13.39
CA ASN A 156 -3.02 -10.88 14.56
C ASN A 156 -3.39 -10.09 15.82
N ASP A 157 -3.57 -10.80 16.94
CA ASP A 157 -4.01 -10.20 18.20
C ASP A 157 -3.05 -9.12 18.72
N GLN A 158 -1.75 -9.21 18.41
CA GLN A 158 -0.76 -8.22 18.85
C GLN A 158 -0.97 -6.88 18.14
N VAL A 159 -1.02 -6.87 16.79
CA VAL A 159 -1.29 -5.64 16.05
C VAL A 159 -2.71 -5.14 16.33
N ALA A 160 -3.68 -6.04 16.47
CA ALA A 160 -5.04 -5.67 16.82
C ALA A 160 -5.10 -4.96 18.19
N LEU A 161 -4.35 -5.41 19.19
CA LEU A 161 -4.29 -4.73 20.48
C LEU A 161 -3.73 -3.31 20.34
N VAL A 162 -2.65 -3.14 19.57
CA VAL A 162 -2.05 -1.82 19.29
C VAL A 162 -3.04 -0.90 18.58
N VAL A 163 -3.74 -1.40 17.55
CA VAL A 163 -4.77 -0.63 16.83
C VAL A 163 -5.94 -0.28 17.75
N ALA A 164 -6.40 -1.19 18.60
CA ALA A 164 -7.49 -0.97 19.55
C ALA A 164 -7.15 0.08 20.62
N GLN A 165 -5.88 0.16 21.03
CA GLN A 165 -5.39 1.14 21.99
C GLN A 165 -5.05 2.50 21.35
N SER A 166 -5.01 2.56 20.02
CA SER A 166 -4.82 3.80 19.25
C SER A 166 -6.15 4.55 19.05
N TYR A 167 -6.07 5.75 18.46
CA TYR A 167 -7.26 6.52 18.07
C TYR A 167 -7.78 6.16 16.65
N LEU A 168 -7.14 5.22 15.95
CA LEU A 168 -7.45 4.91 14.54
C LEU A 168 -8.91 4.45 14.35
N ILE A 169 -9.46 3.63 15.25
CA ILE A 169 -10.85 3.15 15.14
C ILE A 169 -11.83 4.33 15.20
N LYS A 170 -11.57 5.31 16.07
CA LYS A 170 -12.41 6.50 16.20
C LYS A 170 -12.29 7.41 14.96
N LEU A 171 -11.07 7.61 14.45
CA LEU A 171 -10.86 8.35 13.21
C LEU A 171 -11.60 7.72 12.02
N LEU A 172 -11.58 6.38 11.90
CA LEU A 172 -12.34 5.69 10.86
C LEU A 172 -13.86 5.87 10.99
N GLN A 173 -14.38 5.94 12.23
CA GLN A 173 -15.80 6.23 12.47
C GLN A 173 -16.17 7.65 12.08
N ASP A 174 -15.35 8.63 12.46
CA ASP A 174 -15.58 10.04 12.13
C ASP A 174 -15.44 10.25 10.59
N LEU A 175 -14.49 9.54 9.96
CA LEU A 175 -14.31 9.54 8.52
C LEU A 175 -15.54 8.94 7.79
N LEU A 176 -16.12 7.86 8.32
CA LEU A 176 -17.35 7.26 7.76
C LEU A 176 -18.50 8.27 7.72
N GLY A 177 -18.66 9.09 8.77
CA GLY A 177 -19.68 10.13 8.81
C GLY A 177 -19.42 11.29 7.85
N SER A 178 -18.16 11.75 7.78
CA SER A 178 -17.77 12.88 6.93
C SER A 178 -17.68 12.55 5.44
N LYS A 179 -17.39 11.30 5.08
CA LYS A 179 -17.25 10.80 3.71
C LYS A 179 -18.40 9.88 3.27
N GLN A 180 -19.56 9.99 3.90
CA GLN A 180 -20.71 9.10 3.66
C GLN A 180 -21.27 9.10 2.22
N GLU A 181 -20.96 10.13 1.41
CA GLU A 181 -21.40 10.24 0.01
C GLU A 181 -20.38 9.64 -0.98
N ASP A 182 -19.22 9.20 -0.49
CA ASP A 182 -18.18 8.54 -1.28
C ASP A 182 -18.28 7.01 -1.09
N ASP A 183 -18.86 6.34 -2.08
CA ASP A 183 -19.10 4.89 -2.06
C ASP A 183 -17.83 4.08 -1.82
N GLU A 184 -16.69 4.51 -2.38
CA GLU A 184 -15.42 3.78 -2.27
C GLU A 184 -14.83 3.94 -0.87
N MET A 185 -14.83 5.16 -0.33
CA MET A 185 -14.40 5.42 1.04
C MET A 185 -15.25 4.64 2.05
N VAL A 186 -16.58 4.69 1.91
CA VAL A 186 -17.51 3.92 2.74
C VAL A 186 -17.21 2.43 2.67
N GLN A 187 -17.01 1.89 1.46
CA GLN A 187 -16.69 0.47 1.27
C GLN A 187 -15.39 0.08 1.98
N GLN A 188 -14.31 0.87 1.85
CA GLN A 188 -13.03 0.53 2.47
C GLN A 188 -13.04 0.66 3.99
N ILE A 189 -13.77 1.63 4.55
CA ILE A 189 -13.96 1.73 6.00
C ILE A 189 -14.74 0.51 6.51
N LEU A 190 -15.84 0.13 5.85
CA LEU A 190 -16.63 -1.04 6.24
C LEU A 190 -15.83 -2.35 6.13
N ASN A 191 -15.01 -2.50 5.07
CA ASN A 191 -14.10 -3.62 4.93
C ASN A 191 -13.06 -3.66 6.06
N THR A 192 -12.55 -2.49 6.48
CA THR A 192 -11.60 -2.38 7.60
C THR A 192 -12.27 -2.75 8.94
N PHE A 193 -13.48 -2.26 9.20
CA PHE A 193 -14.25 -2.69 10.37
C PHE A 193 -14.59 -4.17 10.35
N PHE A 194 -14.93 -4.74 9.19
CA PHE A 194 -15.13 -6.18 9.05
C PHE A 194 -13.89 -6.97 9.49
N LYS A 195 -12.68 -6.54 9.08
CA LYS A 195 -11.41 -7.16 9.53
C LYS A 195 -11.19 -7.04 11.05
N PHE A 196 -11.60 -5.93 11.66
CA PHE A 196 -11.52 -5.76 13.12
C PHE A 196 -12.39 -6.75 13.89
N LEU A 197 -13.52 -7.19 13.35
CA LEU A 197 -14.41 -8.13 14.05
C LEU A 197 -13.76 -9.51 14.33
N PHE A 198 -12.68 -9.83 13.62
CA PHE A 198 -11.95 -11.10 13.82
C PHE A 198 -11.09 -11.13 15.08
N PHE A 199 -10.72 -9.97 15.65
CA PHE A 199 -9.84 -9.89 16.83
C PHE A 199 -10.59 -9.30 18.01
N ALA A 200 -10.46 -9.92 19.18
CA ALA A 200 -11.22 -9.49 20.36
C ALA A 200 -10.98 -8.01 20.75
N PRO A 201 -9.72 -7.50 20.79
CA PRO A 201 -9.47 -6.13 21.20
C PRO A 201 -10.16 -5.08 20.30
N THR A 202 -10.04 -5.22 18.98
CA THR A 202 -10.63 -4.27 18.03
C THR A 202 -12.13 -4.46 17.89
N ARG A 203 -12.63 -5.69 17.94
CA ARG A 203 -14.08 -5.97 17.97
C ARG A 203 -14.76 -5.29 19.16
N ASP A 204 -14.19 -5.39 20.36
CA ASP A 204 -14.78 -4.83 21.56
C ASP A 204 -14.83 -3.28 21.46
N MET A 205 -13.81 -2.66 20.89
CA MET A 205 -13.80 -1.22 20.59
C MET A 205 -14.91 -0.85 19.59
N VAL A 206 -15.02 -1.57 18.47
CA VAL A 206 -16.01 -1.32 17.42
C VAL A 206 -17.45 -1.51 17.91
N LEU A 207 -17.71 -2.48 18.79
CA LEU A 207 -19.08 -2.78 19.25
C LEU A 207 -19.54 -1.94 20.45
N HIS A 208 -18.61 -1.52 21.31
CA HIS A 208 -18.96 -0.99 22.63
C HIS A 208 -18.44 0.41 22.91
N GLN A 209 -17.43 0.88 22.18
CA GLN A 209 -16.78 2.17 22.45
C GLN A 209 -16.98 3.21 21.33
N THR A 210 -17.76 2.87 20.30
CA THR A 210 -18.21 3.81 19.28
C THR A 210 -19.55 4.42 19.69
N GLN A 211 -19.50 5.52 20.45
CA GLN A 211 -20.61 6.47 20.60
C GLN A 211 -20.19 7.83 20.04
#